data_AF-A0A164FAQ9-F1
#
_entry.id   AF-A0A164FAQ9-F1
#
_cell.length_a   1.000
_cell.length_b   1.000
_cell.length_c   1.000
_cell.angle_alpha   90.00
_cell.angle_beta   90.00
_cell.angle_gamma   90.00
#
_symmetry.space_group_name_H-M   'P 1'
#
loop_
_entity.id
_entity.type
_entity.pdbx_description
1 polymer ?
#
loop_
_entity_poly.entity_id
_entity_poly.type
_entity_poly.pdbx_seq_one_letter_code
_entity_poly.pdbx_strand_id
1 'polypeptide(L)'
;APCRSLASDTATVHSREKFRSLRSWMLNGLSPAEAKALREIFNPWYEGSFKLQGPILDETMGRTLKRLKGSSSSVIDFVEKTWHSTHYKIMDIARPLIQLWNSLPPSDPHLQHIKSALRLWGVAFRDVTMNRRKNIFPQMAPDFLNLLSDPTMFSNREMLRLFGVHFLNAMAKEADEENKINKIGRNAGHSQSSKRPFNKFARSGGATTQKSSAGPSSGNHRGTGSNSRTRVWVSIFRFSAIISCPYTPVGDRLSQFAHVWRSISSD
;
A
#
# COMPACT_ATOMS: atom_id res chain seq x y z
N ALA A 1 -19.45 16.89 -37.59
CA ALA A 1 -18.52 17.06 -38.72
C ALA A 1 -17.22 16.32 -38.42
N PRO A 2 -16.76 15.37 -39.26
CA PRO A 2 -15.48 14.73 -39.04
C PRO A 2 -14.38 15.57 -39.69
N CYS A 3 -13.47 16.12 -38.89
CA CYS A 3 -12.27 16.77 -39.41
C CYS A 3 -11.26 15.69 -39.79
N ARG A 4 -10.96 15.61 -41.09
CA ARG A 4 -9.96 14.74 -41.69
C ARG A 4 -8.56 15.07 -41.21
N SER A 5 -7.76 14.01 -41.21
CA SER A 5 -6.30 13.90 -41.13
C SER A 5 -5.49 15.06 -41.71
N LEU A 6 -4.45 15.46 -40.96
CA LEU A 6 -3.17 15.95 -41.48
C LEU A 6 -2.13 15.89 -40.36
N ALA A 7 -1.40 14.78 -40.28
CA ALA A 7 -0.04 14.79 -39.75
C ALA A 7 0.73 13.71 -40.50
N SER A 8 1.64 14.19 -41.33
CA SER A 8 2.58 13.44 -42.16
C SER A 8 3.36 12.40 -41.36
N ASP A 9 3.27 11.14 -41.80
CA ASP A 9 4.17 10.06 -41.44
C ASP A 9 5.59 10.37 -41.92
N THR A 10 6.38 11.04 -41.09
CA THR A 10 7.84 10.86 -41.09
C THR A 10 8.20 10.16 -39.80
N ALA A 11 8.17 8.82 -39.83
CA ALA A 11 8.65 8.02 -38.71
C ALA A 11 10.12 8.38 -38.45
N THR A 12 10.40 9.02 -37.32
CA THR A 12 11.75 9.34 -36.89
C THR A 12 12.54 8.04 -36.71
N VAL A 13 13.45 7.74 -37.64
CA VAL A 13 14.30 6.54 -37.55
C VAL A 13 15.32 6.73 -36.43
N HIS A 14 15.32 5.83 -35.44
CA HIS A 14 16.24 5.89 -34.31
C HIS A 14 17.54 5.12 -34.59
N SER A 15 18.68 5.65 -34.12
CA SER A 15 19.99 5.00 -34.28
C SER A 15 20.05 3.64 -33.58
N ARG A 16 20.39 2.60 -34.34
CA ARG A 16 20.63 1.24 -33.82
C ARG A 16 21.73 1.21 -32.77
N GLU A 17 22.77 2.03 -32.93
CA GLU A 17 23.89 2.10 -32.00
C GLU A 17 23.46 2.62 -30.63
N LYS A 18 22.72 3.74 -30.60
CA LYS A 18 22.16 4.29 -29.36
C LYS A 18 21.28 3.26 -28.65
N PHE A 19 20.52 2.48 -29.41
CA PHE A 19 19.68 1.42 -28.84
C PHE A 19 20.46 0.21 -28.34
N ARG A 20 21.60 -0.13 -28.97
CA ARG A 20 22.51 -1.18 -28.44
C ARG A 20 23.11 -0.76 -27.10
N SER A 21 23.56 0.47 -26.97
CA SER A 21 24.05 1.00 -25.68
C SER A 21 22.96 0.96 -24.61
N LEU A 22 21.74 1.40 -24.95
CA LEU A 22 20.59 1.31 -24.05
C LEU A 22 20.32 -0.13 -23.60
N ARG A 23 20.29 -1.09 -24.53
CA ARG A 23 20.10 -2.51 -24.22
C ARG A 23 21.19 -3.05 -23.31
N SER A 24 22.45 -2.65 -23.53
CA SER A 24 23.55 -3.03 -22.64
C SER A 24 23.31 -2.54 -21.21
N TRP A 25 22.91 -1.28 -21.03
CA TRP A 25 22.57 -0.75 -19.70
C TRP A 25 21.37 -1.44 -19.06
N MET A 26 20.36 -1.83 -19.85
CA MET A 26 19.20 -2.57 -19.33
C MET A 26 19.56 -3.98 -18.83
N LEU A 27 20.50 -4.65 -19.49
CA LEU A 27 20.90 -6.01 -19.15
C LEU A 27 21.97 -6.05 -18.06
N ASN A 28 22.98 -5.20 -18.19
CA ASN A 28 24.19 -5.25 -17.36
C ASN A 28 24.16 -4.21 -16.23
N GLY A 29 23.30 -3.20 -16.33
CA GLY A 29 23.34 -2.04 -15.45
C GLY A 29 24.58 -1.17 -15.68
N LEU A 30 24.75 -0.20 -14.80
CA LEU A 30 25.99 0.56 -14.65
C LEU A 30 26.76 0.04 -13.43
N SER A 31 28.08 0.25 -13.42
CA SER A 31 28.84 0.00 -12.20
C SER A 31 28.38 0.91 -11.05
N PRO A 32 28.54 0.51 -9.78
CA PRO A 32 28.17 1.37 -8.65
C PRO A 32 28.86 2.74 -8.66
N ALA A 33 30.10 2.81 -9.15
CA ALA A 33 30.87 4.04 -9.26
C ALA A 33 30.30 5.00 -10.32
N GLU A 34 29.98 4.50 -11.52
CA GLU A 34 29.35 5.30 -12.57
C GLU A 34 27.97 5.79 -12.16
N ALA A 35 27.15 4.91 -11.57
CA ALA A 35 25.82 5.28 -11.08
C ALA A 35 25.92 6.36 -9.98
N LYS A 36 26.93 6.28 -9.11
CA LYS A 36 27.19 7.33 -8.10
C LYS A 36 27.59 8.65 -8.75
N ALA A 37 28.52 8.64 -9.70
CA ALA A 37 28.95 9.84 -10.41
C ALA A 37 27.77 10.55 -11.10
N LEU A 38 26.88 9.80 -11.76
CA LEU A 38 25.67 10.39 -12.37
C LEU A 38 24.75 11.07 -11.35
N ARG A 39 24.56 10.48 -10.16
CA ARG A 39 23.75 11.08 -9.09
C ARG A 39 24.34 12.38 -8.56
N GLU A 40 25.67 12.44 -8.48
CA GLU A 40 26.39 13.63 -8.00
C GLU A 40 26.33 14.76 -9.02
N ILE A 41 26.46 14.45 -10.32
CA ILE A 41 26.32 15.42 -11.42
C ILE A 41 24.91 16.03 -11.42
N PHE A 42 23.88 15.19 -11.31
CA PHE A 42 22.49 15.63 -11.38
C PHE A 42 21.88 15.75 -9.97
N ASN A 43 22.39 16.68 -9.17
CA ASN A 43 21.82 17.00 -7.86
C ASN A 43 21.25 18.43 -7.84
N PRO A 44 19.97 18.62 -8.24
CA PRO A 44 19.38 19.95 -8.36
C PRO A 44 19.28 20.65 -6.99
N TRP A 45 19.53 21.95 -7.00
CA TRP A 45 19.29 22.86 -5.89
C TRP A 45 17.88 23.43 -6.04
N TYR A 46 17.17 23.56 -4.92
CA TYR A 46 15.83 24.08 -4.90
C TYR A 46 15.80 25.37 -4.09
N GLU A 47 14.82 26.23 -4.40
CA GLU A 47 14.61 27.45 -3.63
C GLU A 47 14.23 27.12 -2.17
N GLY A 48 14.80 27.89 -1.24
CA GLY A 48 14.57 27.73 0.19
C GLY A 48 15.10 26.39 0.72
N SER A 49 14.37 25.80 1.67
CA SER A 49 14.74 24.54 2.32
C SER A 49 14.13 23.31 1.65
N PHE A 50 13.54 23.45 0.46
CA PHE A 50 12.88 22.33 -0.21
C PHE A 50 13.90 21.26 -0.63
N LYS A 51 13.53 19.99 -0.43
CA LYS A 51 14.30 18.85 -0.90
C LYS A 51 13.35 17.86 -1.55
N LEU A 52 13.65 17.49 -2.79
CA LEU A 52 12.97 16.37 -3.42
C LEU A 52 13.41 15.08 -2.72
N GLN A 53 12.48 14.45 -1.99
CA GLN A 53 12.70 13.19 -1.29
C GLN A 53 11.47 12.31 -1.37
N GLY A 54 11.66 10.99 -1.26
CA GLY A 54 10.56 10.06 -1.08
C GLY A 54 9.85 10.30 0.25
N PRO A 55 8.54 10.02 0.34
CA PRO A 55 7.79 10.23 1.57
C PRO A 55 8.36 9.40 2.73
N ILE A 56 8.47 10.00 3.90
CA ILE A 56 8.86 9.31 5.14
C ILE A 56 7.63 8.84 5.90
N LEU A 57 7.74 7.69 6.58
CA LEU A 57 6.66 7.21 7.43
C LEU A 57 6.35 8.23 8.54
N ASP A 58 5.06 8.52 8.73
CA ASP A 58 4.57 9.41 9.78
C ASP A 58 5.00 8.88 11.17
N GLU A 59 5.44 9.76 12.06
CA GLU A 59 6.00 9.36 13.36
C GLU A 59 4.98 8.64 14.25
N THR A 60 3.71 9.06 14.19
CA THR A 60 2.60 8.38 14.87
C THR A 60 2.42 6.96 14.35
N MET A 61 2.39 6.79 13.03
CA MET A 61 2.27 5.49 12.36
C MET A 61 3.47 4.60 12.66
N GLY A 62 4.70 5.14 12.61
CA GLY A 62 5.91 4.41 12.96
C GLY A 62 5.92 3.91 14.40
N ARG A 63 5.40 4.70 15.36
CA ARG A 63 5.25 4.26 16.76
C ARG A 63 4.20 3.16 16.89
N THR A 64 3.06 3.29 16.24
CA THR A 64 2.00 2.28 16.26
C THR A 64 2.48 0.97 15.65
N LEU A 65 3.12 1.01 14.48
CA LEU A 65 3.67 -0.16 13.82
C LEU A 65 4.67 -0.91 14.71
N LYS A 66 5.56 -0.18 15.41
CA LYS A 66 6.50 -0.78 16.38
C LYS A 66 5.81 -1.49 17.54
N ARG A 67 4.69 -0.95 18.04
CA ARG A 67 3.90 -1.58 19.12
C ARG A 67 3.18 -2.84 18.68
N LEU A 68 2.79 -2.91 17.41
CA LEU A 68 2.05 -4.05 16.84
C LEU A 68 2.94 -5.20 16.36
N LYS A 69 4.28 -5.08 16.44
CA LYS A 69 5.21 -6.08 15.91
C LYS A 69 5.05 -7.45 16.58
N GLY A 70 4.46 -8.40 15.83
CA GLY A 70 4.52 -9.85 16.03
C GLY A 70 5.35 -10.54 14.92
N SER A 71 5.16 -11.85 14.71
CA SER A 71 5.96 -12.68 13.77
C SER A 71 5.91 -12.24 12.30
N SER A 72 4.92 -11.45 11.88
CA SER A 72 4.79 -10.89 10.52
C SER A 72 5.61 -9.62 10.27
N SER A 73 6.23 -9.04 11.31
CA SER A 73 6.94 -7.76 11.21
C SER A 73 8.10 -7.79 10.21
N SER A 74 8.83 -8.90 10.12
CA SER A 74 10.05 -8.99 9.30
C SER A 74 9.76 -8.86 7.80
N VAL A 75 8.62 -9.41 7.35
CA VAL A 75 8.20 -9.35 5.95
C VAL A 75 7.79 -7.92 5.56
N ILE A 76 7.02 -7.25 6.41
CA ILE A 76 6.57 -5.86 6.18
C ILE A 76 7.78 -4.92 6.11
N ASP A 77 8.73 -5.07 7.05
CA ASP A 77 9.96 -4.26 7.08
C ASP A 77 10.79 -4.51 5.80
N PHE A 78 10.90 -5.75 5.35
CA PHE A 78 11.61 -6.11 4.12
C PHE A 78 10.95 -5.49 2.87
N VAL A 79 9.63 -5.62 2.74
CA VAL A 79 8.86 -5.05 1.63
C VAL A 79 8.95 -3.52 1.65
N GLU A 80 8.84 -2.90 2.82
CA GLU A 80 8.99 -1.45 2.97
C GLU A 80 10.39 -0.98 2.57
N LYS A 81 11.44 -1.68 3.01
CA LYS A 81 12.82 -1.38 2.60
C LYS A 81 13.00 -1.48 1.08
N THR A 82 12.35 -2.46 0.46
CA THR A 82 12.37 -2.65 -1.00
C THR A 82 11.71 -1.47 -1.72
N TRP A 83 10.49 -1.09 -1.33
CA TRP A 83 9.80 0.04 -1.94
C TRP A 83 10.49 1.38 -1.66
N HIS A 84 11.05 1.56 -0.46
CA HIS A 84 11.83 2.74 -0.12
C HIS A 84 13.09 2.83 -0.98
N SER A 85 13.79 1.71 -1.23
CA SER A 85 14.90 1.65 -2.20
C SER A 85 14.44 2.00 -3.63
N THR A 86 13.29 1.50 -4.05
CA THR A 86 12.70 1.83 -5.37
C THR A 86 12.41 3.32 -5.53
N HIS A 87 11.97 4.02 -4.48
CA HIS A 87 11.82 5.48 -4.53
C HIS A 87 13.11 6.19 -4.93
N TYR A 88 14.25 5.84 -4.33
CA TYR A 88 15.54 6.46 -4.67
C TYR A 88 15.89 6.23 -6.14
N LYS A 89 15.71 5.00 -6.65
CA LYS A 89 15.96 4.67 -8.06
C LYS A 89 15.08 5.50 -9.00
N ILE A 90 13.79 5.64 -8.69
CA ILE A 90 12.86 6.44 -9.50
C ILE A 90 13.21 7.94 -9.42
N MET A 91 13.64 8.43 -8.27
CA MET A 91 14.09 9.81 -8.12
C MET A 91 15.36 10.11 -8.92
N ASP A 92 16.32 9.18 -8.96
CA ASP A 92 17.56 9.35 -9.73
C ASP A 92 17.29 9.62 -11.22
N ILE A 93 16.22 9.01 -11.76
CA ILE A 93 15.78 9.23 -13.16
C ILE A 93 15.25 10.65 -13.38
N ALA A 94 14.54 11.23 -12.40
CA ALA A 94 13.91 12.53 -12.57
C ALA A 94 14.86 13.71 -12.45
N ARG A 95 15.92 13.60 -11.64
CA ARG A 95 16.86 14.70 -11.40
C ARG A 95 17.42 15.33 -12.69
N PRO A 96 17.98 14.57 -13.67
CA PRO A 96 18.44 15.15 -14.93
C PRO A 96 17.29 15.77 -15.75
N LEU A 97 16.09 15.19 -15.70
CA LEU A 97 14.91 15.71 -16.40
C LEU A 97 14.42 17.03 -15.80
N ILE A 98 14.46 17.18 -14.47
CA ILE A 98 14.12 18.42 -13.77
C ILE A 98 15.12 19.51 -14.15
N GLN A 99 16.41 19.19 -14.15
CA GLN A 99 17.43 20.17 -14.54
C GLN A 99 17.23 20.63 -15.99
N LEU A 100 16.98 19.71 -16.91
CA LEU A 100 16.70 20.03 -18.31
C LEU A 100 15.39 20.81 -18.48
N TRP A 101 14.35 20.48 -17.71
CA TRP A 101 13.08 21.19 -17.75
C TRP A 101 13.24 22.68 -17.36
N ASN A 102 14.13 22.97 -16.41
CA ASN A 102 14.39 24.34 -15.96
C ASN A 102 15.41 25.09 -16.83
N SER A 103 16.28 24.40 -17.59
CA SER A 103 17.29 25.05 -18.42
C SER A 103 16.82 25.39 -19.84
N LEU A 104 15.74 24.77 -20.33
CA LEU A 104 15.23 25.00 -21.67
C LEU A 104 14.27 26.20 -21.74
N PRO A 105 14.30 26.99 -22.83
CA PRO A 105 13.36 28.07 -23.02
C PRO A 105 11.93 27.54 -23.26
N PRO A 106 10.87 28.30 -22.92
CA PRO A 106 9.49 27.88 -23.12
C PRO A 106 9.11 27.50 -24.55
N SER A 107 9.82 28.04 -25.54
CA SER A 107 9.65 27.78 -26.97
C SER A 107 10.35 26.52 -27.48
N ASP A 108 11.13 25.82 -26.64
CA ASP A 108 11.89 24.64 -27.05
C ASP A 108 10.93 23.47 -27.40
N PRO A 109 11.05 22.86 -28.60
CA PRO A 109 10.17 21.78 -29.02
C PRO A 109 10.33 20.50 -28.17
N HIS A 110 11.49 20.29 -27.53
CA HIS A 110 11.74 19.15 -26.66
C HIS A 110 11.14 19.30 -25.26
N LEU A 111 10.71 20.51 -24.89
CA LEU A 111 10.10 20.78 -23.59
C LEU A 111 8.87 19.90 -23.33
N GLN A 112 8.08 19.60 -24.36
CA GLN A 112 6.92 18.73 -24.25
C GLN A 112 7.30 17.28 -23.96
N HIS A 113 8.41 16.78 -24.53
CA HIS A 113 8.91 15.43 -24.24
C HIS A 113 9.35 15.33 -22.77
N ILE A 114 10.05 16.33 -22.26
CA ILE A 114 10.51 16.36 -20.87
C ILE A 114 9.34 16.48 -19.89
N LYS A 115 8.38 17.36 -20.17
CA LYS A 115 7.14 17.46 -19.39
C LYS A 115 6.38 16.14 -19.36
N SER A 116 6.32 15.44 -20.49
CA SER A 116 5.69 14.12 -20.58
C SER A 116 6.43 13.08 -19.74
N ALA A 117 7.77 13.04 -19.83
CA ALA A 117 8.59 12.15 -19.01
C ALA A 117 8.44 12.44 -17.50
N LEU A 118 8.41 13.70 -17.09
CA LEU A 118 8.19 14.10 -15.69
C LEU A 118 6.78 13.73 -15.20
N ARG A 119 5.75 13.84 -16.04
CA ARG A 119 4.39 13.38 -15.72
C ARG A 119 4.35 11.86 -15.50
N LEU A 120 4.98 11.09 -16.40
CA LEU A 120 5.08 9.63 -16.26
C LEU A 120 5.90 9.23 -15.03
N TRP A 121 6.97 9.95 -14.74
CA TRP A 121 7.70 9.80 -13.48
C TRP A 121 6.80 10.06 -12.27
N GLY A 122 5.96 11.10 -12.31
CA GLY A 122 4.95 11.38 -11.27
C GLY A 122 3.99 10.22 -11.06
N VAL A 123 3.55 9.54 -12.14
CA VAL A 123 2.74 8.31 -12.06
C VAL A 123 3.49 7.20 -11.33
N ALA A 124 4.74 6.92 -11.74
CA ALA A 124 5.55 5.88 -11.10
C ALA A 124 5.84 6.19 -9.61
N PHE A 125 6.12 7.45 -9.29
CA PHE A 125 6.33 7.91 -7.91
C PHE A 125 5.07 7.72 -7.06
N ARG A 126 3.89 8.07 -7.60
CA ARG A 126 2.60 7.84 -6.94
C ARG A 126 2.37 6.35 -6.69
N ASP A 127 2.61 5.50 -7.67
CA ASP A 127 2.35 4.06 -7.55
C ASP A 127 3.24 3.40 -6.50
N VAL A 128 4.53 3.76 -6.44
CA VAL A 128 5.43 3.29 -5.37
C VAL A 128 4.98 3.79 -4.00
N THR A 129 4.60 5.07 -3.90
CA THR A 129 4.05 5.63 -2.64
C THR A 129 2.82 4.85 -2.19
N MET A 130 1.92 4.54 -3.13
CA MET A 130 0.69 3.80 -2.84
C MET A 130 0.95 2.37 -2.42
N ASN A 131 1.95 1.70 -3.02
CA ASN A 131 2.36 0.36 -2.59
C ASN A 131 2.93 0.35 -1.17
N ARG A 132 3.67 1.39 -0.78
CA ARG A 132 4.13 1.56 0.61
C ARG A 132 2.98 1.76 1.59
N ARG A 133 2.01 2.62 1.24
CA ARG A 133 0.79 2.80 2.03
C ARG A 133 0.04 1.48 2.21
N LYS A 134 -0.19 0.73 1.13
CA LYS A 134 -0.86 -0.58 1.14
C LYS A 134 -0.08 -1.66 1.90
N ASN A 135 1.24 -1.58 1.96
CA ASN A 135 2.06 -2.48 2.75
C ASN A 135 1.92 -2.23 4.26
N ILE A 136 1.94 -0.96 4.67
CA ILE A 136 2.01 -0.56 6.08
C ILE A 136 0.63 -0.43 6.73
N PHE A 137 -0.31 0.23 6.05
CA PHE A 137 -1.58 0.66 6.64
C PHE A 137 -2.50 -0.47 7.15
N PRO A 138 -2.66 -1.61 6.44
CA PRO A 138 -3.55 -2.69 6.90
C PRO A 138 -3.17 -3.26 8.28
N GLN A 139 -1.90 -3.13 8.67
CA GLN A 139 -1.43 -3.62 9.95
C GLN A 139 -1.85 -2.71 11.11
N MET A 140 -2.08 -1.43 10.82
CA MET A 140 -2.35 -0.43 11.85
C MET A 140 -3.85 -0.13 12.00
N ALA A 141 -4.58 -0.09 10.88
CA ALA A 141 -5.93 0.43 10.83
C ALA A 141 -6.74 -0.26 9.70
N PRO A 142 -7.00 -1.58 9.80
CA PRO A 142 -7.66 -2.33 8.73
C PRO A 142 -9.09 -1.86 8.44
N ASP A 143 -9.78 -1.28 9.42
CA ASP A 143 -11.16 -0.82 9.27
C ASP A 143 -11.28 0.41 8.36
N PHE A 144 -10.18 1.16 8.16
CA PHE A 144 -10.14 2.41 7.41
C PHE A 144 -9.51 2.27 6.01
N LEU A 145 -9.46 1.04 5.46
CA LEU A 145 -8.81 0.78 4.17
C LEU A 145 -9.49 1.48 2.97
N ASN A 146 -10.77 1.80 3.11
CA ASN A 146 -11.52 2.63 2.17
C ASN A 146 -10.85 4.00 1.95
N LEU A 147 -10.34 4.64 3.00
CA LEU A 147 -9.68 5.95 2.91
C LEU A 147 -8.44 5.94 2.03
N LEU A 148 -7.71 4.82 1.95
CA LEU A 148 -6.58 4.72 1.04
C LEU A 148 -6.99 4.84 -0.42
N SER A 149 -8.20 4.40 -0.76
CA SER A 149 -8.68 4.37 -2.14
C SER A 149 -9.11 5.76 -2.63
N ASP A 150 -9.41 6.68 -1.73
CA ASP A 150 -9.81 8.04 -2.06
C ASP A 150 -8.58 8.93 -2.32
N PRO A 151 -8.37 9.40 -3.57
CA PRO A 151 -7.24 10.27 -3.91
C PRO A 151 -7.27 11.62 -3.19
N THR A 152 -8.44 12.09 -2.77
CA THR A 152 -8.61 13.39 -2.09
C THR A 152 -8.07 13.38 -0.66
N MET A 153 -7.84 12.19 -0.09
CA MET A 153 -7.30 12.02 1.26
C MET A 153 -5.81 12.35 1.39
N PHE A 154 -5.13 12.69 0.29
CA PHE A 154 -3.70 13.00 0.30
C PHE A 154 -3.43 14.40 -0.22
N SER A 155 -2.78 15.22 0.61
CA SER A 155 -2.44 16.59 0.28
C SER A 155 -1.09 16.71 -0.43
N ASN A 156 -1.05 17.46 -1.53
CA ASN A 156 0.20 17.80 -2.22
C ASN A 156 1.19 18.54 -1.30
N ARG A 157 0.70 19.30 -0.30
CA ARG A 157 1.54 20.02 0.66
C ARG A 157 2.23 19.09 1.66
N GLU A 158 1.75 17.86 1.77
CA GLU A 158 2.23 16.87 2.74
C GLU A 158 2.94 15.70 2.05
N MET A 159 3.36 15.86 0.78
CA MET A 159 4.01 14.82 -0.02
C MET A 159 5.28 14.23 0.63
N LEU A 160 5.91 14.96 1.55
CA LEU A 160 7.07 14.47 2.31
C LEU A 160 6.70 13.41 3.35
N ARG A 161 5.43 13.30 3.73
CA ARG A 161 4.90 12.30 4.66
C ARG A 161 4.19 11.20 3.88
N LEU A 162 4.31 9.96 4.35
CA LEU A 162 3.74 8.81 3.67
C LEU A 162 2.22 8.88 3.67
N PHE A 163 1.60 9.24 4.78
CA PHE A 163 0.16 9.46 4.89
C PHE A 163 -0.19 10.95 4.99
N GLY A 164 0.52 11.70 5.84
CA GLY A 164 0.26 13.13 6.03
C GLY A 164 -0.85 13.41 7.05
N VAL A 165 -0.83 14.61 7.63
CA VAL A 165 -1.78 15.05 8.67
C VAL A 165 -3.20 15.07 8.13
N HIS A 166 -3.40 15.43 6.86
CA HIS A 166 -4.73 15.44 6.24
C HIS A 166 -5.39 14.06 6.28
N PHE A 167 -4.65 13.02 5.86
CA PHE A 167 -5.12 11.63 5.89
C PHE A 167 -5.40 11.16 7.33
N LEU A 168 -4.48 11.46 8.26
CA LEU A 168 -4.62 11.06 9.66
C LEU A 168 -5.83 11.71 10.34
N ASN A 169 -6.14 12.97 10.01
CA ASN A 169 -7.32 13.66 10.51
C ASN A 169 -8.62 13.09 9.93
N ALA A 170 -8.63 12.70 8.65
CA ALA A 170 -9.78 12.05 8.04
C ALA A 170 -10.09 10.71 8.73
N MET A 171 -9.05 9.90 8.99
CA MET A 171 -9.18 8.66 9.75
C MET A 171 -9.70 8.88 11.19
N ALA A 172 -9.18 9.89 11.89
CA ALA A 172 -9.67 10.22 13.24
C ALA A 172 -11.15 10.65 13.21
N LYS A 173 -11.55 11.44 12.22
CA LYS A 173 -12.93 11.88 12.03
C LYS A 173 -13.87 10.70 11.75
N GLU A 174 -13.50 9.78 10.86
CA GLU A 174 -14.31 8.59 10.56
C GLU A 174 -14.46 7.69 11.80
N ALA A 175 -13.40 7.50 12.58
CA ALA A 175 -13.45 6.77 13.85
C ALA A 175 -14.39 7.42 14.87
N ASP A 176 -14.39 8.75 14.98
CA ASP A 176 -15.29 9.48 15.87
C ASP A 176 -16.76 9.38 15.43
N GLU A 177 -17.02 9.41 14.13
CA GLU A 177 -18.36 9.23 13.56
C GLU A 177 -18.88 7.80 13.81
N GLU A 178 -18.06 6.78 13.58
CA GLU A 178 -18.41 5.39 13.88
C GLU A 178 -18.70 5.18 15.37
N ASN A 179 -17.90 5.78 16.25
CA ASN A 179 -18.13 5.75 17.70
C ASN A 179 -19.46 6.43 18.10
N LYS A 180 -19.87 7.50 17.43
CA LYS A 180 -21.17 8.16 17.67
C LYS A 180 -22.33 7.25 17.25
N ILE A 181 -22.25 6.61 16.09
CA ILE A 181 -23.26 5.66 15.61
C ILE A 181 -23.41 4.48 16.59
N ASN A 182 -22.28 3.92 17.03
CA ASN A 182 -22.25 2.81 17.99
C ASN A 182 -22.88 3.16 19.35
N LYS A 183 -22.75 4.42 19.81
CA LYS A 183 -23.40 4.90 21.05
C LYS A 183 -24.92 5.02 20.89
N ILE A 184 -25.41 5.47 19.72
CA ILE A 184 -26.85 5.57 19.44
C ILE A 184 -27.50 4.18 19.41
N GLY A 185 -26.87 3.21 18.74
CA GLY A 185 -27.38 1.84 18.66
C GLY A 185 -27.50 1.13 20.03
N ARG A 186 -26.66 1.49 21.00
CA ARG A 186 -26.73 0.94 22.38
C ARG A 186 -27.82 1.61 23.23
N ASN A 187 -28.12 2.88 22.99
CA ASN A 187 -29.15 3.61 23.73
C ASN A 187 -30.58 3.30 23.27
N ALA A 188 -30.77 2.71 22.08
CA ALA A 188 -32.08 2.30 21.58
C ALA A 188 -32.58 0.94 22.13
N GLY A 189 -31.76 0.23 22.93
CA GLY A 189 -32.02 -1.17 23.31
C GLY A 189 -32.12 -1.47 24.80
N HIS A 190 -32.26 -0.48 25.68
CA HIS A 190 -32.38 -0.76 27.12
C HIS A 190 -33.36 0.18 27.83
N SER A 191 -34.66 -0.09 27.64
CA SER A 191 -35.66 0.27 28.65
C SER A 191 -35.34 -0.53 29.91
N GLN A 192 -34.58 0.06 30.83
CA GLN A 192 -34.52 -0.45 32.20
C GLN A 192 -35.91 -0.37 32.80
N SER A 193 -36.63 -1.49 32.78
CA SER A 193 -37.76 -1.71 33.67
C SER A 193 -37.22 -1.76 35.09
N SER A 194 -37.09 -0.58 35.68
CA SER A 194 -36.90 -0.37 37.10
C SER A 194 -38.10 -0.96 37.83
N LYS A 195 -37.95 -2.15 38.40
CA LYS A 195 -38.76 -2.59 39.53
C LYS A 195 -37.88 -2.67 40.77
N ARG A 196 -37.83 -1.55 41.49
CA ARG A 196 -37.43 -1.49 42.89
C ARG A 196 -38.66 -1.73 43.80
N PRO A 197 -38.46 -2.01 45.11
CA PRO A 197 -39.02 -3.17 45.81
C PRO A 197 -40.22 -2.81 46.71
N PHE A 198 -41.02 -3.82 47.09
CA PHE A 198 -42.01 -3.65 48.17
C PHE A 198 -42.12 -4.90 49.05
N ASN A 199 -42.23 -4.65 50.36
CA ASN A 199 -42.07 -5.57 51.49
C ASN A 199 -43.42 -6.11 52.05
N LYS A 200 -43.32 -7.22 52.83
CA LYS A 200 -44.24 -7.77 53.87
C LYS A 200 -45.55 -8.42 53.33
N PHE A 201 -46.03 -9.59 53.79
CA PHE A 201 -46.18 -10.18 55.16
C PHE A 201 -46.10 -11.74 55.10
N ALA A 202 -45.46 -12.41 56.08
CA ALA A 202 -46.02 -13.35 57.10
C ALA A 202 -47.07 -14.39 56.58
N ARG A 203 -47.11 -15.68 56.94
CA ARG A 203 -46.84 -16.37 58.22
C ARG A 203 -47.08 -17.90 58.05
N SER A 204 -46.39 -18.74 58.86
CA SER A 204 -46.77 -20.13 59.27
C SER A 204 -46.79 -21.23 58.19
N GLY A 205 -46.21 -22.42 58.32
CA GLY A 205 -45.63 -23.18 59.41
C GLY A 205 -45.40 -24.63 58.91
N GLY A 206 -44.68 -25.46 59.66
CA GLY A 206 -44.63 -26.90 59.42
C GLY A 206 -43.22 -27.48 59.33
N ALA A 207 -42.91 -28.38 60.26
CA ALA A 207 -41.60 -28.93 60.55
C ALA A 207 -41.28 -30.22 59.77
N THR A 208 -40.01 -30.65 59.90
CA THR A 208 -39.47 -32.02 59.68
C THR A 208 -39.39 -32.48 58.22
N THR A 209 -38.35 -33.11 57.67
CA THR A 209 -37.36 -34.05 58.23
C THR A 209 -36.16 -34.19 57.26
N GLN A 210 -35.17 -34.97 57.70
CA GLN A 210 -33.81 -35.10 57.19
C GLN A 210 -33.63 -35.80 55.83
N LYS A 211 -32.49 -35.42 55.21
CA LYS A 211 -31.52 -36.20 54.41
C LYS A 211 -31.90 -37.65 54.00
N SER A 212 -31.88 -37.90 52.70
CA SER A 212 -31.07 -38.98 52.10
C SER A 212 -30.82 -38.67 50.62
N SER A 213 -29.54 -38.70 50.24
CA SER A 213 -29.02 -38.48 48.90
C SER A 213 -28.85 -39.83 48.19
N ALA A 214 -29.58 -40.03 47.09
CA ALA A 214 -29.32 -41.04 46.08
C ALA A 214 -29.33 -40.33 44.71
N GLY A 215 -28.27 -40.51 43.90
CA GLY A 215 -28.18 -40.00 42.52
C GLY A 215 -29.02 -40.85 41.55
N PRO A 216 -28.62 -41.03 40.28
CA PRO A 216 -28.07 -40.07 39.30
C PRO A 216 -28.90 -40.09 37.98
N SER A 217 -28.88 -39.02 37.17
CA SER A 217 -29.22 -39.03 35.72
C SER A 217 -29.09 -37.61 35.15
N SER A 218 -28.04 -37.32 34.37
CA SER A 218 -28.03 -37.22 32.90
C SER A 218 -28.55 -35.87 32.35
N GLY A 219 -27.70 -35.21 31.55
CA GLY A 219 -28.04 -33.94 30.89
C GLY A 219 -26.82 -33.13 30.46
N ASN A 220 -25.85 -33.75 29.78
CA ASN A 220 -24.76 -33.02 29.13
C ASN A 220 -25.31 -32.26 27.91
N HIS A 221 -25.53 -30.96 28.04
CA HIS A 221 -25.69 -30.06 26.90
C HIS A 221 -24.45 -29.18 26.75
N ARG A 222 -23.62 -29.57 25.77
CA ARG A 222 -22.58 -28.74 25.17
C ARG A 222 -23.23 -27.53 24.50
N GLY A 223 -22.99 -26.33 25.04
CA GLY A 223 -23.30 -25.04 24.43
C GLY A 223 -22.03 -24.36 23.95
N THR A 224 -21.76 -24.58 22.67
CA THR A 224 -20.72 -24.10 21.76
C THR A 224 -20.19 -22.68 22.02
N GLY A 225 -18.86 -22.54 22.11
CA GLY A 225 -18.16 -21.27 22.09
C GLY A 225 -18.28 -20.55 20.75
N SER A 226 -18.58 -19.25 20.79
CA SER A 226 -18.47 -18.37 19.63
C SER A 226 -17.10 -17.69 19.67
N ASN A 227 -16.10 -18.39 19.13
CA ASN A 227 -14.90 -17.76 18.59
C ASN A 227 -15.35 -16.94 17.37
N SER A 228 -15.45 -15.62 17.51
CA SER A 228 -15.47 -14.72 16.36
C SER A 228 -14.08 -14.71 15.72
N ARG A 229 -13.75 -15.81 15.03
CA ARG A 229 -12.83 -15.80 13.89
C ARG A 229 -13.49 -14.93 12.83
N THR A 230 -13.26 -13.62 12.89
CA THR A 230 -13.38 -12.75 11.73
C THR A 230 -12.47 -13.35 10.67
N ARG A 231 -13.09 -14.02 9.69
CA ARG A 231 -12.41 -14.45 8.48
C ARG A 231 -11.94 -13.16 7.81
N VAL A 232 -10.68 -12.81 8.04
CA VAL A 232 -9.95 -11.92 7.15
C VAL A 232 -10.03 -12.58 5.78
N TRP A 233 -10.90 -12.06 4.93
CA TRP A 233 -10.80 -12.28 3.50
C TRP A 233 -9.47 -11.64 3.11
N VAL A 234 -8.40 -12.42 3.19
CA VAL A 234 -7.19 -12.16 2.43
C VAL A 234 -7.64 -12.34 0.98
N SER A 235 -8.21 -11.29 0.40
CA SER A 235 -8.24 -11.17 -1.04
C SER A 235 -6.77 -11.11 -1.44
N ILE A 236 -6.22 -12.28 -1.75
CA ILE A 236 -4.95 -12.42 -2.45
C ILE A 236 -5.22 -11.79 -3.80
N PHE A 237 -5.15 -10.46 -3.87
CA PHE A 237 -4.76 -9.80 -5.08
C PHE A 237 -3.41 -10.43 -5.42
N ARG A 238 -3.42 -11.26 -6.46
CA ARG A 238 -2.25 -11.86 -7.05
C ARG A 238 -1.29 -10.72 -7.34
N PHE A 239 -0.38 -10.48 -6.40
CA PHE A 239 0.89 -9.87 -6.71
C PHE A 239 1.53 -10.83 -7.71
N SER A 240 1.60 -10.42 -8.98
CA SER A 240 2.63 -10.92 -9.87
C SER A 240 3.96 -10.49 -9.25
N ALA A 241 4.42 -11.26 -8.27
CA ALA A 241 5.78 -11.25 -7.78
C ALA A 241 6.66 -11.73 -8.93
N ILE A 242 7.07 -10.80 -9.78
CA ILE A 242 8.42 -10.91 -10.33
C ILE A 242 9.31 -10.73 -9.10
N ILE A 243 10.22 -11.68 -8.88
CA ILE A 243 11.01 -11.93 -7.66
C ILE A 243 10.38 -12.98 -6.74
N SER A 244 10.35 -14.22 -7.23
CA SER A 244 10.74 -15.36 -6.41
C SER A 244 11.49 -16.34 -7.32
N CYS A 245 12.83 -16.35 -7.19
CA CYS A 245 13.66 -17.44 -7.70
C CYS A 245 13.89 -18.42 -6.55
N PRO A 246 13.19 -19.56 -6.50
CA PRO A 246 13.76 -20.77 -5.95
C PRO A 246 14.56 -21.48 -7.05
N TYR A 247 15.78 -21.88 -6.70
CA TYR A 247 16.66 -22.71 -7.52
C TYR A 247 15.92 -23.93 -8.08
N THR A 248 15.82 -24.05 -9.41
CA THR A 248 15.54 -25.31 -10.12
C THR A 248 16.38 -25.37 -11.40
N PRO A 249 16.87 -26.55 -11.81
CA PRO A 249 17.89 -26.71 -12.83
C PRO A 249 17.42 -26.26 -14.22
N VAL A 250 18.32 -25.58 -14.91
CA VAL A 250 18.18 -25.02 -16.26
C VAL A 250 18.06 -26.16 -17.27
N GLY A 251 16.85 -26.43 -17.78
CA GLY A 251 16.66 -27.45 -18.82
C GLY A 251 15.35 -27.31 -19.60
N ASP A 252 14.21 -27.23 -18.91
CA ASP A 252 12.91 -27.41 -19.58
C ASP A 252 12.30 -26.16 -20.22
N ARG A 253 12.81 -24.95 -19.91
CA ARG A 253 12.24 -23.69 -20.43
C ARG A 253 12.82 -23.24 -21.76
N LEU A 254 13.90 -23.86 -22.24
CA LEU A 254 14.52 -23.54 -23.54
C LEU A 254 13.85 -24.27 -24.71
N SER A 255 13.23 -25.44 -24.48
CA SER A 255 12.57 -26.21 -25.55
C SER A 255 11.34 -25.50 -26.12
N GLN A 256 10.58 -24.81 -25.27
CA GLN A 256 9.40 -24.04 -25.70
C GLN A 256 9.78 -22.75 -26.43
N PHE A 257 10.95 -22.18 -26.15
CA PHE A 257 11.42 -20.97 -26.82
C PHE A 257 12.04 -21.27 -28.19
N ALA A 258 12.72 -22.42 -28.35
CA ALA A 258 13.31 -22.83 -29.63
C ALA A 258 12.26 -22.99 -30.75
N HIS A 259 11.06 -23.46 -30.40
CA HIS A 259 9.97 -23.63 -31.36
C HIS A 259 9.38 -22.28 -31.84
N VAL A 260 9.36 -21.28 -30.97
CA VAL A 260 8.87 -19.92 -31.31
C VAL A 260 9.95 -19.13 -32.04
N TRP A 261 11.23 -19.33 -31.70
CA TRP A 261 12.35 -18.65 -32.36
C TRP A 261 12.44 -19.03 -33.85
N ARG A 262 12.24 -20.31 -34.19
CA ARG A 262 12.20 -20.79 -35.59
C ARG A 262 11.07 -20.21 -36.45
N SER A 263 10.03 -19.62 -35.86
CA SER A 263 8.96 -18.97 -36.63
C SER A 263 9.21 -17.47 -36.86
N ILE A 264 10.24 -16.89 -36.23
CA ILE A 264 10.52 -15.44 -36.24
C ILE A 264 11.88 -15.15 -36.88
N SER A 265 12.80 -16.11 -36.90
CA SER A 265 14.09 -16.01 -37.61
C SER A 265 14.16 -17.00 -38.77
N SER A 266 14.39 -16.48 -39.98
CA SER A 266 14.91 -17.28 -41.10
C SER A 266 16.44 -17.28 -41.03
N ASP A 267 16.98 -18.06 -40.09
CA ASP A 267 18.35 -18.59 -40.16
C ASP A 267 18.31 -19.97 -40.84
#